data_AF-A0A7W5GQA0-F1
#
_entry.id   AF-A0A7W5GQA0-F1
#
_cell.length_a   1.000
_cell.length_b   1.000
_cell.length_c   1.000
_cell.angle_alpha   90.00
_cell.angle_beta   90.00
_cell.angle_gamma   90.00
#
_symmetry.space_group_name_H-M   'P 1'
#
loop_
_entity.id
_entity.type
_entity.pdbx_description
1 polymer ?
#
loop_
_entity_poly.entity_id
_entity_poly.type
_entity_poly.pdbx_seq_one_letter_code
_entity_poly.pdbx_strand_id
1 'polypeptide(L)'
;MINEESVEMLVRQLRSPNNKVAYCALKSLVEASGQSDEVYHYMDTFIEMMSDQNSYVRTRGLTLIACNARWDEAGKIEKIIDEYLEHVTDEKPITARQCVKALAQVAEEKPQLTARISDALRHADLSKYTDSMRPLVQGDICDVLLTLNSLK
;
A
#
# COMPACT_ATOMS: atom_id res chain seq x y z
N MET A 1 -8.38 6.88 22.15
CA MET A 1 -9.30 6.46 21.07
C MET A 1 -9.58 7.66 20.21
N ILE A 2 -9.20 7.57 18.95
CA ILE A 2 -9.74 8.46 17.90
C ILE A 2 -11.22 8.08 17.76
N ASN A 3 -12.13 9.05 17.65
CA ASN A 3 -13.54 8.76 17.38
C ASN A 3 -13.79 8.74 15.86
N GLU A 4 -14.90 8.15 15.42
CA GLU A 4 -15.24 7.99 14.00
C GLU A 4 -15.23 9.31 13.21
N GLU A 5 -15.73 10.39 13.81
CA GLU A 5 -15.72 11.75 13.24
C GLU A 5 -14.29 12.30 13.04
N SER A 6 -13.34 11.86 13.88
CA SER A 6 -11.93 12.18 13.72
C SER A 6 -11.24 11.32 12.66
N VAL A 7 -11.69 10.08 12.40
CA VAL A 7 -11.14 9.24 11.32
C VAL A 7 -11.52 9.82 9.96
N GLU A 8 -12.78 10.22 9.77
CA GLU A 8 -13.25 10.84 8.52
C GLU A 8 -12.43 12.09 8.17
N MET A 9 -12.16 12.95 9.16
CA MET A 9 -11.35 14.16 8.96
C MET A 9 -9.93 13.81 8.49
N LEU A 10 -9.30 12.81 9.10
CA LEU A 10 -7.96 12.37 8.71
C LEU A 10 -7.94 11.79 7.30
N VAL A 11 -8.96 11.02 6.91
CA VAL A 11 -9.11 10.49 5.55
C VAL A 11 -9.20 11.63 4.53
N ARG A 12 -10.01 12.67 4.79
CA ARG A 12 -10.08 13.86 3.93
C ARG A 12 -8.72 14.57 3.82
N GLN A 13 -7.94 14.62 4.90
CA GLN A 13 -6.63 15.25 4.92
C GLN A 13 -5.56 14.51 4.10
N LEU A 14 -5.77 13.24 3.72
CA LEU A 14 -4.84 12.49 2.86
C LEU A 14 -4.62 13.15 1.49
N ARG A 15 -5.57 13.95 1.02
CA ARG A 15 -5.51 14.72 -0.23
C ARG A 15 -5.12 16.19 -0.03
N SER A 16 -4.73 16.58 1.19
CA SER A 16 -4.35 17.97 1.47
C SER A 16 -3.17 18.41 0.60
N PRO A 17 -3.20 19.63 0.01
CA PRO A 17 -2.05 20.18 -0.70
C PRO A 17 -0.86 20.46 0.23
N ASN A 18 -1.10 20.54 1.54
CA ASN A 18 -0.02 20.62 2.52
C ASN A 18 0.49 19.21 2.85
N ASN A 19 1.64 18.85 2.28
CA ASN A 19 2.25 17.54 2.47
C ASN A 19 2.55 17.18 3.94
N LYS A 20 2.81 18.17 4.80
CA LYS A 20 2.99 17.89 6.24
C LYS A 20 1.68 17.44 6.89
N VAL A 21 0.57 18.11 6.56
CA VAL A 21 -0.76 17.75 7.06
C VAL A 21 -1.14 16.36 6.58
N ALA A 22 -1.05 16.10 5.27
CA ALA A 22 -1.40 14.80 4.72
C ALA A 22 -0.52 13.65 5.24
N TYR A 23 0.76 13.92 5.52
CA TYR A 23 1.67 12.94 6.12
C TYR A 23 1.33 12.67 7.60
N CYS A 24 1.00 13.70 8.38
CA CYS A 24 0.52 13.51 9.75
C CYS A 24 -0.78 12.69 9.76
N ALA A 25 -1.71 12.98 8.86
CA ALA A 25 -2.95 12.23 8.72
C ALA A 25 -2.69 10.76 8.38
N LEU A 26 -1.80 10.48 7.42
CA LEU A 26 -1.39 9.11 7.10
C LEU A 26 -0.86 8.37 8.34
N LYS A 27 0.03 8.99 9.13
CA LYS A 27 0.58 8.35 10.34
C LYS A 27 -0.51 7.96 11.33
N SER A 28 -1.41 8.90 11.63
CA SER A 28 -2.50 8.65 12.57
C SER A 28 -3.43 7.54 12.08
N LEU A 29 -3.71 7.48 10.77
CA LEU A 29 -4.53 6.42 10.19
C LEU A 29 -3.83 5.06 10.18
N VAL A 30 -2.53 5.01 9.90
CA VAL A 30 -1.74 3.76 9.98
C VAL A 30 -1.73 3.23 11.41
N GLU A 31 -1.52 4.09 12.40
CA GLU A 31 -1.58 3.70 13.82
C GLU A 31 -2.97 3.19 14.21
N ALA A 32 -4.03 3.90 13.82
CA ALA A 32 -5.41 3.50 14.09
C ALA A 32 -5.78 2.17 13.42
N SER A 33 -5.31 1.93 12.19
CA SER A 33 -5.52 0.67 11.46
C SER A 33 -4.96 -0.55 12.20
N GLY A 34 -3.94 -0.35 13.05
CA GLY A 34 -3.39 -1.42 13.89
C GLY A 34 -4.22 -1.73 15.14
N GLN A 35 -5.16 -0.87 15.52
CA GLN A 35 -5.92 -0.96 16.78
C GLN A 35 -7.37 -1.41 16.58
N SER A 36 -8.01 -1.02 15.48
CA SER A 36 -9.40 -1.36 15.15
C SER A 36 -9.65 -1.31 13.65
N ASP A 37 -10.84 -1.76 13.25
CA ASP A 37 -11.36 -1.76 11.87
C ASP A 37 -11.99 -0.42 11.45
N GLU A 38 -12.01 0.60 12.31
CA GLU A 38 -12.63 1.91 12.02
C GLU A 38 -12.10 2.54 10.72
N VAL A 39 -10.80 2.37 10.43
CA VAL A 39 -10.18 2.90 9.21
C VAL A 39 -10.58 2.08 7.98
N TYR A 40 -10.84 0.79 8.13
CA TYR A 40 -11.26 -0.10 7.04
C TYR A 40 -12.63 0.28 6.45
N HIS A 41 -13.51 0.96 7.21
CA HIS A 41 -14.75 1.52 6.66
C HIS A 41 -14.53 2.46 5.47
N TYR A 42 -13.32 3.03 5.34
CA TYR A 42 -12.92 3.89 4.23
C TYR A 42 -12.13 3.18 3.12
N MET A 43 -12.10 1.84 3.12
CA MET A 43 -11.33 1.04 2.16
C MET A 43 -11.58 1.42 0.70
N ASP A 44 -12.84 1.70 0.32
CA ASP A 44 -13.18 2.09 -1.05
C ASP A 44 -12.56 3.44 -1.44
N THR A 45 -12.40 4.35 -0.47
CA THR A 45 -11.67 5.61 -0.70
C THR A 45 -10.19 5.35 -0.98
N PHE A 46 -9.58 4.42 -0.25
CA PHE A 46 -8.15 4.09 -0.46
C PHE A 46 -7.92 3.36 -1.79
N ILE A 47 -8.87 2.51 -2.20
CA ILE A 47 -8.87 1.85 -3.52
C ILE A 47 -8.96 2.90 -4.63
N GLU A 48 -9.86 3.88 -4.51
CA GLU A 48 -9.94 5.00 -5.47
C GLU A 48 -8.63 5.80 -5.55
N MET A 49 -7.93 5.99 -4.42
CA MET A 49 -6.66 6.73 -4.40
C MET A 49 -5.54 6.09 -5.22
N MET A 50 -5.60 4.78 -5.52
CA MET A 50 -4.59 4.09 -6.33
C MET A 50 -4.49 4.66 -7.75
N SER A 51 -5.61 5.13 -8.31
CA SER A 51 -5.67 5.68 -9.68
C SER A 51 -5.47 7.20 -9.73
N ASP A 52 -5.05 7.83 -8.63
CA ASP A 52 -4.83 9.28 -8.58
C ASP A 52 -3.60 9.72 -9.40
N GLN A 53 -3.71 10.88 -10.04
CA GLN A 53 -2.61 11.48 -10.81
C GLN A 53 -1.42 11.87 -9.91
N ASN A 54 -1.69 12.21 -8.65
CA ASN A 54 -0.67 12.53 -7.66
C ASN A 54 -0.10 11.26 -7.02
N SER A 55 1.17 10.97 -7.29
CA SER A 55 1.87 9.80 -6.75
C SER A 55 1.90 9.74 -5.22
N TYR A 56 1.86 10.88 -4.52
CA TYR A 56 1.76 10.90 -3.07
C TYR A 56 0.41 10.37 -2.58
N VAL A 57 -0.68 10.67 -3.30
CA VAL A 57 -2.02 10.18 -3.01
C VAL A 57 -2.06 8.67 -3.26
N ARG A 58 -1.54 8.19 -4.39
CA ARG A 58 -1.40 6.75 -4.67
C ARG A 58 -0.67 6.02 -3.55
N THR A 59 0.50 6.55 -3.16
CA THR A 59 1.34 5.97 -2.09
C THR A 59 0.57 5.83 -0.76
N ARG A 60 -0.21 6.86 -0.39
CA ARG A 60 -1.05 6.85 0.83
C ARG A 60 -2.16 5.81 0.74
N GLY A 61 -2.84 5.72 -0.41
CA GLY A 61 -3.88 4.72 -0.66
C GLY A 61 -3.35 3.30 -0.54
N LEU A 62 -2.26 2.99 -1.25
CA LEU A 62 -1.60 1.68 -1.20
C LEU A 62 -1.18 1.29 0.23
N THR A 63 -0.59 2.23 0.96
CA THR A 63 -0.18 2.01 2.35
C THR A 63 -1.38 1.67 3.24
N LEU A 64 -2.47 2.42 3.14
CA LEU A 64 -3.66 2.21 3.98
C LEU A 64 -4.43 0.94 3.61
N ILE A 65 -4.46 0.55 2.32
CA ILE A 65 -4.97 -0.75 1.88
C ILE A 65 -4.21 -1.88 2.59
N ALA A 66 -2.87 -1.83 2.55
CA ALA A 66 -2.04 -2.85 3.19
C ALA A 66 -2.21 -2.89 4.71
N CYS A 67 -2.24 -1.72 5.38
CA CYS A 67 -2.42 -1.65 6.83
C CYS A 67 -3.79 -2.17 7.30
N ASN A 68 -4.81 -2.12 6.44
CA ASN A 68 -6.16 -2.61 6.77
C ASN A 68 -6.45 -4.01 6.23
N ALA A 69 -5.45 -4.71 5.65
CA ALA A 69 -5.66 -6.03 5.07
C ALA A 69 -6.22 -7.05 6.06
N ARG A 70 -5.84 -6.95 7.33
CA ARG A 70 -6.33 -7.82 8.42
C ARG A 70 -7.82 -7.71 8.71
N TRP A 71 -8.42 -6.57 8.36
CA TRP A 71 -9.84 -6.28 8.57
C TRP A 71 -10.69 -6.56 7.33
N ASP A 72 -10.07 -6.93 6.21
CA ASP A 72 -10.76 -7.13 4.93
C ASP A 72 -11.47 -8.48 4.84
N GLU A 73 -12.54 -8.65 5.61
CA GLU A 73 -13.42 -9.83 5.57
C GLU A 73 -14.26 -9.90 4.28
N ALA A 74 -14.50 -8.75 3.62
CA ALA A 74 -15.30 -8.67 2.39
C ALA A 74 -14.51 -9.05 1.13
N GLY A 75 -13.23 -9.39 1.28
CA GLY A 75 -12.33 -9.80 0.22
C GLY A 75 -12.15 -8.73 -0.85
N LYS A 76 -12.04 -7.46 -0.46
CA LYS A 76 -11.85 -6.34 -1.37
C LYS A 76 -10.45 -6.37 -1.98
N ILE A 77 -9.42 -6.70 -1.21
CA ILE A 77 -8.03 -6.75 -1.70
C ILE A 77 -7.88 -7.81 -2.79
N GLU A 78 -8.47 -8.98 -2.60
CA GLU A 78 -8.46 -10.06 -3.57
C GLU A 78 -9.09 -9.64 -4.91
N LYS A 79 -10.09 -8.75 -4.88
CA LYS A 79 -10.75 -8.24 -6.08
C LYS A 79 -9.93 -7.21 -6.84
N ILE A 80 -9.07 -6.45 -6.15
CA ILE A 80 -8.26 -5.37 -6.72
C ILE A 80 -6.77 -5.71 -6.82
N ILE A 81 -6.40 -6.97 -6.57
CA ILE A 81 -5.00 -7.34 -6.40
C ILE A 81 -4.19 -7.11 -7.67
N ASP A 82 -4.78 -7.31 -8.84
CA ASP A 82 -4.08 -7.09 -10.10
C ASP A 82 -3.79 -5.60 -10.31
N GLU A 83 -4.76 -4.72 -10.07
CA GLU A 83 -4.59 -3.26 -10.12
C GLU A 83 -3.60 -2.77 -9.07
N TYR A 84 -3.64 -3.31 -7.85
CA TYR A 84 -2.68 -2.98 -6.81
C TYR A 84 -1.24 -3.33 -7.25
N LEU A 85 -1.06 -4.50 -7.87
CA LEU A 85 0.25 -4.99 -8.30
C LEU A 85 0.84 -4.20 -9.48
N GLU A 86 0.04 -3.48 -10.27
CA GLU A 86 0.56 -2.57 -11.29
C GLU A 86 1.52 -1.51 -10.69
N HIS A 87 1.27 -1.11 -9.43
CA HIS A 87 2.11 -0.14 -8.72
C HIS A 87 3.47 -0.69 -8.27
N VAL A 88 3.74 -2.00 -8.36
CA VAL A 88 5.11 -2.56 -8.20
C VAL A 88 6.07 -1.91 -9.19
N THR A 89 5.55 -1.49 -10.34
CA THR A 89 6.28 -0.72 -11.35
C THR A 89 5.64 0.65 -11.53
N ASP A 90 5.24 1.36 -10.48
CA ASP A 90 4.66 2.72 -10.63
C ASP A 90 5.59 3.66 -11.44
N GLU A 91 5.04 4.61 -12.20
CA GLU A 91 5.85 5.61 -12.92
C GLU A 91 6.78 6.40 -11.99
N LYS A 92 6.41 6.59 -10.72
CA LYS A 92 7.28 7.19 -9.71
C LYS A 92 7.99 6.09 -8.93
N PRO A 93 9.33 6.01 -8.99
CA PRO A 93 10.07 4.93 -8.33
C PRO A 93 9.89 4.94 -6.81
N ILE A 94 9.68 6.10 -6.18
CA ILE A 94 9.40 6.16 -4.74
C ILE A 94 8.07 5.48 -4.41
N THR A 95 7.04 5.66 -5.22
CA THR A 95 5.74 4.99 -5.04
C THR A 95 5.87 3.49 -5.24
N ALA A 96 6.61 3.05 -6.27
CA ALA A 96 6.91 1.64 -6.48
C ALA A 96 7.59 0.98 -5.27
N ARG A 97 8.60 1.64 -4.71
CA ARG A 97 9.30 1.16 -3.49
C ARG A 97 8.35 1.00 -2.30
N GLN A 98 7.45 1.96 -2.08
CA GLN A 98 6.48 1.86 -0.98
C GLN A 98 5.45 0.76 -1.23
N CYS A 99 4.96 0.63 -2.47
CA CYS A 99 4.07 -0.45 -2.87
C CYS A 99 4.71 -1.82 -2.59
N VAL A 100 5.94 -2.03 -3.04
CA VAL A 100 6.70 -3.27 -2.83
C VAL A 100 6.77 -3.62 -1.34
N LYS A 101 7.16 -2.67 -0.49
CA LYS A 101 7.26 -2.90 0.97
C LYS A 101 5.93 -3.26 1.61
N ALA A 102 4.87 -2.57 1.20
CA ALA A 102 3.52 -2.80 1.72
C ALA A 102 2.99 -4.21 1.39
N LEU A 103 3.44 -4.82 0.29
CA LEU A 103 3.02 -6.17 -0.13
C LEU A 103 3.43 -7.27 0.85
N ALA A 104 4.47 -7.07 1.66
CA ALA A 104 4.82 -8.01 2.73
C ALA A 104 3.67 -8.14 3.75
N GLN A 105 3.10 -7.00 4.18
CA GLN A 105 1.97 -6.98 5.11
C GLN A 105 0.70 -7.55 4.47
N VAL A 106 0.44 -7.25 3.19
CA VAL A 106 -0.70 -7.84 2.47
C VAL A 106 -0.60 -9.35 2.44
N ALA A 107 0.57 -9.91 2.14
CA ALA A 107 0.76 -11.36 2.09
C ALA A 107 0.68 -12.03 3.46
N GLU A 108 1.15 -11.35 4.51
CA GLU A 108 1.06 -11.84 5.89
C GLU A 108 -0.41 -11.98 6.34
N GLU A 109 -1.22 -10.94 6.09
CA GLU A 109 -2.62 -10.91 6.50
C GLU A 109 -3.54 -11.66 5.52
N LYS A 110 -3.14 -11.78 4.25
CA LYS A 110 -3.86 -12.53 3.20
C LYS A 110 -2.95 -13.59 2.55
N PRO A 111 -2.63 -14.71 3.25
CA PRO A 111 -1.68 -15.72 2.75
C PRO A 111 -2.01 -16.29 1.37
N GLN A 112 -3.29 -16.37 1.01
CA GLN A 112 -3.77 -16.79 -0.31
C GLN A 112 -3.23 -15.93 -1.47
N LEU A 113 -2.84 -14.68 -1.22
CA LEU A 113 -2.27 -13.78 -2.22
C LEU A 113 -0.75 -13.93 -2.39
N THR A 114 -0.07 -14.63 -1.49
CA THR A 114 1.41 -14.75 -1.47
C THR A 114 1.99 -15.23 -2.79
N ALA A 115 1.36 -16.23 -3.42
CA ALA A 115 1.82 -16.76 -4.71
C ALA A 115 1.72 -15.72 -5.83
N ARG A 116 0.59 -14.99 -5.88
CA ARG A 116 0.33 -13.94 -6.88
C ARG A 116 1.27 -12.76 -6.71
N ILE A 117 1.47 -12.31 -5.47
CA ILE A 117 2.40 -11.23 -5.12
C ILE A 117 3.83 -11.63 -5.49
N SER A 118 4.28 -12.83 -5.12
CA SER A 118 5.62 -13.32 -5.44
C SER A 118 5.87 -13.38 -6.94
N ASP A 119 4.87 -13.81 -7.71
CA ASP A 119 4.94 -13.87 -9.16
C ASP A 119 5.10 -12.48 -9.79
N ALA A 120 4.28 -11.52 -9.39
CA ALA A 120 4.37 -10.14 -9.87
C ALA A 120 5.71 -9.48 -9.53
N LEU A 121 6.22 -9.68 -8.32
CA LEU A 121 7.52 -9.14 -7.90
C LEU A 121 8.69 -9.72 -8.72
N ARG A 122 8.66 -11.02 -9.05
CA ARG A 122 9.72 -11.66 -9.87
C ARG A 122 9.72 -11.20 -11.33
N HIS A 123 8.56 -10.82 -11.84
CA HIS A 123 8.39 -10.41 -13.24
C HIS A 123 8.34 -8.88 -13.44
N ALA A 124 8.57 -8.10 -12.38
CA ALA A 124 8.56 -6.65 -12.45
C ALA A 124 9.63 -6.10 -13.41
N ASP A 125 9.20 -5.41 -14.47
CA ASP A 125 10.11 -4.72 -15.39
C ASP A 125 10.52 -3.35 -14.81
N LEU A 126 11.78 -3.28 -14.37
CA LEU A 126 12.38 -2.08 -13.79
C LEU A 126 13.25 -1.30 -14.79
N SER A 127 13.24 -1.69 -16.07
CA SER A 127 14.09 -1.09 -17.12
C SER A 127 13.92 0.42 -17.23
N LYS A 128 12.69 0.91 -16.99
CA LYS A 128 12.34 2.34 -17.03
C LYS A 128 12.98 3.20 -15.94
N TYR A 129 13.46 2.62 -14.84
CA TYR A 129 14.08 3.40 -13.77
C TYR A 129 15.54 3.69 -14.06
N THR A 130 16.02 4.84 -13.57
CA THR A 130 17.43 5.24 -13.67
C THR A 130 18.33 4.28 -12.91
N ASP A 131 19.62 4.26 -13.25
CA ASP A 131 20.61 3.40 -12.58
C ASP A 131 20.79 3.72 -11.09
N SER A 132 20.38 4.90 -10.63
CA SER A 132 20.33 5.27 -9.21
C SER A 132 19.11 4.71 -8.47
N MET A 133 17.96 4.58 -9.14
CA MET A 133 16.71 4.15 -8.51
C MET A 133 16.43 2.67 -8.69
N ARG A 134 16.81 2.08 -9.83
CA ARG A 134 16.59 0.67 -10.16
C ARG A 134 17.15 -0.27 -9.08
N PRO A 135 18.39 -0.11 -8.58
CA PRO A 135 18.92 -1.00 -7.54
C PRO A 135 18.16 -0.90 -6.21
N LEU A 136 17.60 0.27 -5.89
CA LEU A 136 16.83 0.47 -4.66
C LEU A 136 15.49 -0.28 -4.71
N VAL A 137 14.81 -0.22 -5.86
CA VAL A 137 13.56 -0.98 -6.07
C VAL A 137 13.86 -2.48 -6.08
N GLN A 138 14.92 -2.91 -6.77
CA GLN A 138 15.32 -4.31 -6.82
C GLN A 138 15.69 -4.86 -5.43
N GLY A 139 16.39 -4.06 -4.61
CA GLY A 139 16.69 -4.41 -3.22
C GLY A 139 15.42 -4.61 -2.40
N ASP A 140 14.49 -3.65 -2.47
CA ASP A 140 13.20 -3.77 -1.76
C ASP A 140 12.40 -5.02 -2.23
N ILE A 141 12.44 -5.36 -3.53
CA ILE A 141 11.81 -6.59 -4.07
C ILE A 141 12.46 -7.86 -3.49
N CYS A 142 13.79 -7.92 -3.47
CA CYS A 142 14.53 -9.06 -2.92
C CYS A 142 14.19 -9.27 -1.44
N ASP A 143 14.18 -8.19 -0.64
CA ASP A 143 13.85 -8.24 0.78
C ASP A 143 12.44 -8.80 1.00
N VAL A 144 11.46 -8.31 0.25
CA VAL A 144 10.07 -8.79 0.36
C VAL A 144 9.96 -10.25 -0.06
N LEU A 145 10.58 -10.65 -1.17
CA LEU A 145 10.58 -12.06 -1.59
C LEU A 145 11.19 -13.01 -0.54
N LEU A 146 12.22 -12.57 0.20
CA LEU A 146 12.78 -13.31 1.33
C LEU A 146 11.76 -13.44 2.48
N THR A 147 11.06 -12.36 2.80
CA THR A 147 9.96 -12.39 3.79
C THR A 147 8.87 -13.36 3.36
N LEU A 148 8.40 -13.29 2.11
CA LEU A 148 7.32 -14.14 1.60
C LEU A 148 7.68 -15.63 1.62
N ASN A 149 8.94 -15.99 1.38
CA ASN A 149 9.40 -17.38 1.48
C ASN A 149 9.38 -17.92 2.91
N SER A 150 9.46 -17.04 3.92
CA SER A 150 9.43 -17.40 5.33
C SER A 150 8.01 -17.54 5.90
N LEU A 151 6.98 -17.11 5.15
CA LEU A 151 5.56 -17.27 5.51
C LEU A 151 4.99 -18.66 5.16
N LYS A 152 5.80 -19.53 4.53
CA LYS A 152 5.43 -20.88 4.11
C LYS A 152 5.48 -21.90 5.24
#